data_AF-A0A9P4L924-F1
#
_entry.id   AF-A0A9P4L924-F1
#
_cell.length_a   1.000
_cell.length_b   1.000
_cell.length_c   1.000
_cell.angle_alpha   90.00
_cell.angle_beta   90.00
_cell.angle_gamma   90.00
#
_symmetry.space_group_name_H-M   'P 1'
#
loop_
_entity.id
_entity.type
_entity.pdbx_description
1 polymer ?
#
loop_
_entity_poly.entity_id
_entity_poly.type
_entity_poly.pdbx_seq_one_letter_code
_entity_poly.pdbx_strand_id
1 'polypeptide(L)'
;MPSQPIGIWRCCKCHKGHDIYNFEKGAHLTSILNCVCTHRSCSNCTLDGLIKKFQPMNEPEVVQLPEDGSKQVRFGVFCDGCGLSWRAQGVGKDLSKKSALHRISALPKLLAKRGAHPLEKLRHVKSMTNLSYPESDIPPSASRSTLNLRVLSNEMTKGHGKQAEFATVMFVGIQCTCGLVTDPSSLCFQLVDPPRDLPEARSAKTVAESTVPTFNSTPEDLARGHGTPMLSLKGRQHVNPLMSNPITEGA
;
A
#
# COMPACT_ATOMS: atom_id res chain seq x y z
N MET A 1 22.14 -17.98 -16.05
CA MET A 1 22.67 -17.98 -14.67
C MET A 1 22.38 -16.60 -14.09
N PRO A 2 21.67 -16.47 -12.96
CA PRO A 2 21.53 -15.17 -12.31
C PRO A 2 22.91 -14.72 -11.81
N SER A 3 23.35 -13.53 -12.25
CA SER A 3 24.73 -13.07 -12.07
C SER A 3 24.99 -12.33 -10.76
N GLN A 4 23.95 -11.86 -10.07
CA GLN A 4 24.07 -11.12 -8.80
C GLN A 4 22.98 -11.49 -7.80
N PRO A 5 23.31 -11.53 -6.49
CA PRO A 5 22.32 -11.71 -5.45
C PRO A 5 21.44 -10.46 -5.35
N ILE A 6 20.13 -10.67 -5.25
CA ILE A 6 19.14 -9.60 -5.04
C ILE A 6 18.96 -9.24 -3.57
N GLY A 7 19.42 -10.09 -2.66
CA GLY A 7 19.24 -9.89 -1.24
C GLY A 7 19.81 -11.01 -0.39
N ILE A 8 19.59 -10.91 0.92
CA ILE A 8 20.09 -11.87 1.92
C ILE A 8 18.91 -12.37 2.75
N TRP A 9 18.82 -13.67 2.92
CA TRP A 9 17.95 -14.31 3.89
C TRP A 9 18.74 -14.62 5.15
N ARG A 10 18.24 -14.21 6.33
CA ARG A 10 18.82 -14.61 7.61
C ARG A 10 17.93 -15.61 8.33
N CYS A 11 18.54 -16.73 8.69
CA CYS A 11 17.87 -17.78 9.44
C CYS A 11 17.63 -17.33 10.90
N CYS A 12 16.38 -17.41 11.38
CA CYS A 12 16.07 -17.00 12.76
C CYS A 12 16.65 -17.90 13.86
N LYS A 13 17.14 -19.11 13.52
CA LYS A 13 17.68 -20.08 14.49
C LYS A 13 19.19 -19.94 14.69
N CYS A 14 19.95 -19.70 13.61
CA CYS A 14 21.41 -19.63 13.66
C CYS A 14 21.97 -18.27 13.24
N HIS A 15 21.11 -17.34 12.82
CA HIS A 15 21.43 -15.98 12.40
C HIS A 15 22.39 -15.85 11.21
N LYS A 16 22.74 -16.97 10.54
CA LYS A 16 23.55 -16.96 9.31
C LYS A 16 22.75 -16.36 8.15
N GLY A 17 23.44 -15.52 7.38
CA GLY A 17 22.93 -14.93 6.14
C GLY A 17 23.23 -15.83 4.94
N HIS A 18 22.29 -15.89 4.00
CA HIS A 18 22.37 -16.66 2.77
C HIS A 18 21.93 -15.78 1.60
N ASP A 19 22.70 -15.79 0.53
CA ASP A 19 22.39 -15.01 -0.67
C ASP A 19 21.15 -15.54 -1.38
N ILE A 20 20.31 -14.60 -1.85
CA ILE A 20 19.10 -14.89 -2.61
C ILE A 20 19.29 -14.39 -4.04
N TYR A 21 18.97 -15.25 -5.01
CA TYR A 21 19.03 -14.93 -6.43
C TYR A 21 17.62 -14.85 -7.02
N ASN A 22 17.42 -14.00 -8.04
CA ASN A 22 16.15 -13.83 -8.73
C ASN A 22 16.07 -14.70 -10.00
N PHE A 23 14.89 -15.24 -10.29
CA PHE A 23 14.56 -15.91 -11.54
C PHE A 23 13.43 -15.16 -12.26
N GLU A 24 13.73 -14.64 -13.45
CA GLU A 24 12.78 -13.84 -14.23
C GLU A 24 11.59 -14.66 -14.77
N LYS A 25 11.78 -15.97 -14.94
CA LYS A 25 10.82 -16.88 -15.58
C LYS A 25 10.50 -18.06 -14.67
N GLY A 26 9.25 -18.51 -14.73
CA GLY A 26 8.77 -19.71 -14.04
C GLY A 26 7.88 -19.42 -12.84
N ALA A 27 7.53 -20.50 -12.15
CA ALA A 27 6.70 -20.47 -10.94
C ALA A 27 7.48 -20.04 -9.69
N HIS A 28 8.80 -20.19 -9.71
CA HIS A 28 9.69 -19.83 -8.62
C HIS A 28 10.33 -18.47 -8.94
N LEU A 29 10.24 -17.52 -8.01
CA LEU A 29 10.80 -16.17 -8.20
C LEU A 29 12.23 -16.08 -7.68
N THR A 30 12.61 -16.91 -6.73
CA THR A 30 13.90 -16.83 -6.05
C THR A 30 14.53 -18.19 -5.80
N SER A 31 15.82 -18.18 -5.48
CA SER A 31 16.56 -19.36 -5.02
C SER A 31 15.95 -20.01 -3.77
N ILE A 32 16.24 -21.29 -3.60
CA ILE A 32 15.78 -22.10 -2.47
C ILE A 32 16.43 -21.62 -1.17
N LEU A 33 15.63 -21.46 -0.10
CA LEU A 33 16.14 -21.16 1.23
C LEU A 33 16.54 -22.45 1.95
N ASN A 34 17.85 -22.69 2.04
CA ASN A 34 18.40 -23.87 2.70
C ASN A 34 19.52 -23.48 3.66
N CYS A 35 19.23 -23.51 4.97
CA CYS A 35 20.23 -23.26 5.99
C CYS A 35 20.94 -24.54 6.42
N VAL A 36 22.18 -24.39 6.89
CA VAL A 36 22.99 -25.47 7.50
C VAL A 36 22.33 -26.02 8.78
N CYS A 37 21.59 -25.21 9.54
CA CYS A 37 20.95 -25.64 10.79
C CYS A 37 19.58 -26.34 10.59
N THR A 38 19.41 -27.02 9.44
CA THR A 38 18.17 -27.69 8.96
C THR A 38 16.93 -26.81 8.81
N HIS A 39 16.99 -25.55 9.24
CA HIS A 39 15.94 -24.57 9.05
C HIS A 39 15.78 -24.19 7.56
N ARG A 40 14.53 -23.97 7.13
CA ARG A 40 14.15 -23.76 5.73
C ARG A 40 13.59 -22.36 5.52
N SER A 41 12.34 -22.14 5.90
CA SER A 41 11.72 -20.82 6.01
C SER A 41 10.69 -20.84 7.14
N CYS A 42 10.47 -19.68 7.74
CA CYS A 42 9.35 -19.44 8.64
C CYS A 42 9.09 -17.93 8.74
N SER A 43 7.97 -17.55 9.32
CA SER A 43 7.61 -16.14 9.57
C SER A 43 8.68 -15.34 10.34
N ASN A 44 9.52 -15.98 11.15
CA ASN A 44 10.54 -15.30 11.96
C ASN A 44 11.86 -15.05 11.23
N CYS A 45 12.05 -15.63 10.04
CA CYS A 45 13.20 -15.32 9.20
C CYS A 45 13.16 -13.89 8.67
N THR A 46 14.33 -13.30 8.44
CA THR A 46 14.44 -11.94 7.88
C THR A 46 14.93 -11.97 6.43
N LEU A 47 14.49 -10.99 5.65
CA LEU A 47 14.83 -10.80 4.25
C LEU A 47 15.31 -9.35 4.09
N ASP A 48 16.50 -9.19 3.52
CA ASP A 48 17.16 -7.90 3.32
C ASP A 48 17.47 -7.70 1.83
N GLY A 49 17.52 -6.44 1.36
CA GLY A 49 17.89 -6.08 -0.02
C GLY A 49 16.69 -5.75 -0.92
N LEU A 50 16.73 -6.19 -2.18
CA LEU A 50 15.64 -6.04 -3.17
C LEU A 50 14.50 -7.06 -2.96
N ILE A 51 14.57 -7.84 -1.89
CA ILE A 51 13.52 -8.73 -1.42
C ILE A 51 13.14 -8.33 0.00
N LYS A 52 11.85 -8.08 0.21
CA LYS A 52 11.31 -7.68 1.52
C LYS A 52 10.29 -8.68 1.99
N LYS A 53 10.26 -8.92 3.31
CA LYS A 53 9.17 -9.65 3.94
C LYS A 53 7.87 -8.90 3.68
N PHE A 54 6.87 -9.64 3.21
CA PHE A 54 5.52 -9.14 3.01
C PHE A 54 4.60 -9.94 3.93
N GLN A 55 3.62 -9.29 4.55
CA GLN A 55 2.62 -9.99 5.35
C GLN A 55 1.24 -9.56 4.85
N PRO A 56 0.51 -10.43 4.14
CA PRO A 56 -0.84 -10.11 3.69
C PRO A 56 -1.73 -9.87 4.91
N MET A 57 -2.52 -8.80 4.88
CA MET A 57 -3.46 -8.48 5.96
C MET A 57 -4.76 -9.26 5.76
N ASN A 58 -5.18 -9.43 4.51
CA ASN A 58 -6.36 -10.20 4.14
C ASN A 58 -6.06 -11.04 2.90
N GLU A 59 -6.54 -12.27 2.86
CA GLU A 59 -6.45 -13.10 1.66
C GLU A 59 -7.81 -13.26 0.97
N PRO A 60 -7.88 -13.11 -0.36
CA PRO A 60 -6.79 -12.71 -1.27
C PRO A 60 -6.46 -11.21 -1.20
N GLU A 61 -5.18 -10.86 -1.40
CA GLU A 61 -4.64 -9.50 -1.23
C GLU A 61 -4.58 -8.76 -2.59
N VAL A 62 -4.81 -7.45 -2.59
CA VAL A 62 -4.75 -6.63 -3.82
C VAL A 62 -3.36 -6.01 -3.93
N VAL A 63 -2.58 -6.47 -4.90
CA VAL A 63 -1.20 -6.01 -5.12
C VAL A 63 -1.08 -5.21 -6.42
N GLN A 64 -0.14 -4.25 -6.41
CA GLN A 64 0.24 -3.49 -7.60
C GLN A 64 1.11 -4.37 -8.51
N LEU A 65 0.77 -4.42 -9.79
CA LEU A 65 1.61 -4.99 -10.82
C LEU A 65 2.60 -3.93 -11.30
N PRO A 66 3.83 -4.33 -11.65
CA PRO A 66 4.79 -3.42 -12.25
C PRO A 66 4.22 -2.84 -13.55
N GLU A 67 4.44 -1.54 -13.77
CA GLU A 67 4.02 -0.82 -14.99
C GLU A 67 4.80 -1.24 -16.23
N ASP A 68 5.87 -1.98 -16.03
CA ASP A 68 6.67 -2.60 -17.07
C ASP A 68 5.83 -3.62 -17.82
N GLY A 69 5.95 -3.65 -19.15
CA GLY A 69 5.16 -4.49 -20.05
C GLY A 69 5.14 -6.00 -19.74
N SER A 70 5.92 -6.47 -18.77
CA SER A 70 5.87 -7.83 -18.23
C SER A 70 4.63 -8.12 -17.37
N LYS A 71 4.03 -7.12 -16.69
CA LYS A 71 2.87 -7.26 -15.79
C LYS A 71 2.97 -8.43 -14.80
N GLN A 72 4.19 -8.76 -14.38
CA GLN A 72 4.47 -9.99 -13.65
C GLN A 72 4.23 -9.80 -12.15
N VAL A 73 3.55 -10.74 -11.49
CA VAL A 73 3.38 -10.72 -10.03
C VAL A 73 4.75 -10.88 -9.36
N ARG A 74 5.19 -9.84 -8.65
CA ARG A 74 6.46 -9.76 -7.89
C ARG A 74 6.36 -10.26 -6.45
N PHE A 75 5.24 -10.88 -6.13
CA PHE A 75 4.91 -11.38 -4.80
C PHE A 75 5.04 -12.90 -4.78
N GLY A 76 5.48 -13.45 -3.66
CA GLY A 76 5.63 -14.88 -3.48
C GLY A 76 5.66 -15.31 -2.02
N VAL A 77 5.80 -16.61 -1.84
CA VAL A 77 5.83 -17.29 -0.54
C VAL A 77 6.86 -18.40 -0.57
N PHE A 78 7.58 -18.62 0.52
CA PHE A 78 8.49 -19.76 0.66
C PHE A 78 7.77 -20.93 1.32
N CYS A 79 8.02 -22.14 0.81
CA CYS A 79 7.53 -23.36 1.42
C CYS A 79 8.34 -23.71 2.68
N ASP A 80 7.67 -23.84 3.82
CA ASP A 80 8.33 -24.03 5.11
C ASP A 80 9.07 -25.37 5.29
N GLY A 81 8.77 -26.39 4.47
CA GLY A 81 9.48 -27.67 4.54
C GLY A 81 10.71 -27.81 3.65
N CYS A 82 10.73 -27.15 2.49
CA CYS A 82 11.83 -27.31 1.53
C CYS A 82 12.52 -26.00 1.14
N GLY A 83 11.96 -24.85 1.52
CA GLY A 83 12.49 -23.52 1.22
C GLY A 83 12.32 -23.08 -0.24
N LEU A 84 11.62 -23.85 -1.08
CA LEU A 84 11.29 -23.44 -2.45
C LEU A 84 10.37 -22.21 -2.42
N SER A 85 10.68 -21.23 -3.26
CA SER A 85 9.83 -20.05 -3.43
C SER A 85 8.72 -20.32 -4.43
N TRP A 86 7.51 -19.87 -4.17
CA TRP A 86 6.40 -19.91 -5.13
C TRP A 86 5.90 -18.51 -5.38
N ARG A 87 5.62 -18.20 -6.64
CA ARG A 87 4.94 -16.98 -7.01
C ARG A 87 3.51 -17.00 -6.48
N ALA A 88 3.07 -15.88 -5.92
CA ALA A 88 1.70 -15.70 -5.48
C ALA A 88 0.74 -15.92 -6.66
N GLN A 89 -0.31 -16.70 -6.43
CA GLN A 89 -1.22 -17.11 -7.49
C GLN A 89 -2.29 -16.04 -7.67
N GLY A 90 -2.48 -15.59 -8.91
CA GLY A 90 -3.60 -14.71 -9.24
C GLY A 90 -4.92 -15.47 -9.08
N VAL A 91 -5.85 -14.91 -8.32
CA VAL A 91 -7.22 -15.41 -8.30
C VAL A 91 -7.84 -15.04 -9.64
N GLY A 92 -8.06 -16.04 -10.50
CA GLY A 92 -8.46 -15.86 -11.89
C GLY A 92 -9.62 -14.87 -12.07
N LYS A 93 -9.56 -14.09 -13.14
CA LYS A 93 -10.62 -13.19 -13.64
C LYS A 93 -11.90 -13.92 -14.11
N ASP A 94 -12.12 -15.17 -13.69
CA ASP A 94 -13.30 -15.95 -14.05
C ASP A 94 -14.50 -15.67 -13.13
N LEU A 95 -14.25 -15.03 -11.98
CA LEU A 95 -15.31 -14.36 -11.21
C LEU A 95 -15.29 -12.87 -11.50
N SER A 96 -15.88 -12.55 -12.65
CA SER A 96 -16.40 -11.26 -13.05
C SER A 96 -15.46 -10.34 -13.84
N LYS A 97 -15.85 -10.13 -15.11
CA LYS A 97 -15.74 -8.85 -15.83
C LYS A 97 -16.51 -7.73 -15.10
N LYS A 98 -16.26 -7.56 -13.80
CA LYS A 98 -16.72 -6.42 -13.01
C LYS A 98 -15.45 -5.82 -12.45
N SER A 99 -14.87 -4.93 -13.26
CA SER A 99 -13.74 -4.08 -12.88
C SER A 99 -13.96 -3.47 -11.50
N ALA A 100 -12.88 -3.04 -10.83
CA ALA A 100 -12.95 -2.34 -9.54
C ALA A 100 -14.01 -1.21 -9.51
N LEU A 101 -14.35 -0.63 -10.67
CA LEU A 101 -15.48 0.29 -10.88
C LEU A 101 -16.85 -0.26 -10.40
N HIS A 102 -17.11 -1.56 -10.54
CA HIS A 102 -18.37 -2.15 -10.08
C HIS A 102 -18.45 -2.30 -8.55
N ARG A 103 -17.31 -2.41 -7.86
CA ARG A 103 -17.28 -2.44 -6.39
C ARG A 103 -17.46 -1.04 -5.80
N ILE A 104 -16.94 0.00 -6.44
CA ILE A 104 -17.20 1.40 -6.06
C ILE A 104 -18.65 1.81 -6.36
N SER A 105 -19.28 1.21 -7.38
CA SER A 105 -20.70 1.44 -7.69
C SER A 105 -21.68 0.63 -6.84
N ALA A 106 -21.21 -0.23 -5.93
CA ALA A 106 -22.05 -0.99 -5.00
C ALA A 106 -22.46 -0.15 -3.78
N LEU A 107 -22.87 1.10 -4.01
CA LEU A 107 -23.85 1.73 -3.14
C LEU A 107 -25.10 0.85 -3.14
N PRO A 108 -25.78 0.64 -2.00
CA PRO A 108 -26.92 -0.26 -1.94
C PRO A 108 -27.98 0.13 -2.97
N LYS A 109 -28.16 -0.71 -4.01
CA LYS A 109 -29.28 -0.63 -4.97
C LYS A 109 -30.66 -0.72 -4.31
N LEU A 110 -30.71 -0.94 -3.00
CA LEU A 110 -31.91 -0.86 -2.18
C LEU A 110 -32.51 0.56 -2.10
N LEU A 111 -31.76 1.61 -2.45
CA LEU A 111 -32.32 2.96 -2.57
C LEU A 111 -32.93 3.25 -3.95
N ALA A 112 -32.56 2.51 -4.99
CA ALA A 112 -33.07 2.74 -6.35
C ALA A 112 -34.43 2.06 -6.64
N LYS A 113 -34.96 1.26 -5.71
CA LYS A 113 -36.30 0.64 -5.81
C LYS A 113 -37.36 1.32 -4.94
N ARG A 114 -37.03 2.39 -4.21
CA ARG A 114 -38.04 3.23 -3.56
C ARG A 114 -38.38 4.36 -4.51
N GLY A 115 -39.68 4.54 -4.76
CA GLY A 115 -40.22 5.56 -5.66
C GLY A 115 -39.81 6.99 -5.28
N ALA A 116 -40.36 7.95 -6.01
CA ALA A 116 -39.94 9.35 -6.13
C ALA A 116 -39.70 10.17 -4.83
N HIS A 117 -39.93 9.63 -3.63
CA HIS A 117 -39.70 10.32 -2.37
C HIS A 117 -38.98 9.43 -1.33
N PRO A 118 -37.64 9.31 -1.39
CA PRO A 118 -36.85 8.59 -0.38
C PRO A 118 -36.73 9.33 0.96
N LEU A 119 -37.16 10.59 1.02
CA LEU A 119 -37.04 11.48 2.19
C LEU A 119 -38.36 11.74 2.92
N GLU A 120 -39.50 11.26 2.41
CA GLU A 120 -40.82 11.50 3.02
C GLU A 120 -41.03 10.80 4.38
N LYS A 121 -40.18 9.81 4.71
CA LYS A 121 -40.25 9.03 5.95
C LYS A 121 -39.04 9.22 6.86
N LEU A 122 -38.21 10.24 6.63
CA LEU A 122 -37.37 10.73 7.72
C LEU A 122 -38.29 11.44 8.70
N ARG A 123 -38.64 10.75 9.79
CA ARG A 123 -39.25 11.36 10.96
C ARG A 123 -38.51 12.66 11.24
N HIS A 124 -39.28 13.75 11.33
CA HIS A 124 -38.82 15.04 11.82
C HIS A 124 -37.99 14.86 13.10
N VAL A 125 -36.66 14.82 12.97
CA VAL A 125 -35.78 15.10 14.09
C VAL A 125 -35.76 16.62 14.19
N LYS A 126 -36.68 17.15 15.00
CA LYS A 126 -36.67 18.56 15.43
C LYS A 126 -35.47 18.76 16.35
N SER A 127 -34.29 18.96 15.79
CA SER A 127 -33.14 19.47 16.54
C SER A 127 -32.29 20.39 15.66
N MET A 128 -32.91 21.44 15.15
CA MET A 128 -32.22 22.68 14.74
C MET A 128 -33.27 23.80 14.74
N THR A 129 -33.74 24.13 15.94
CA THR A 129 -34.41 25.40 16.19
C THR A 129 -33.32 26.41 16.54
N ASN A 130 -33.44 27.61 15.96
CA ASN A 130 -32.56 28.78 16.09
C ASN A 130 -31.44 28.88 15.05
N LEU A 131 -31.80 29.32 13.85
CA LEU A 131 -31.37 30.64 13.35
C LEU A 131 -32.50 31.18 12.46
N SER A 132 -33.22 32.16 12.98
CA SER A 132 -34.39 32.82 12.38
C SER A 132 -34.01 33.85 11.31
N TYR A 133 -34.98 34.10 10.40
CA TYR A 133 -35.21 35.22 9.46
C TYR A 133 -35.02 34.99 7.94
N PRO A 134 -35.82 35.65 7.05
CA PRO A 134 -37.02 35.05 6.47
C PRO A 134 -36.98 34.90 4.94
N GLU A 135 -37.79 33.94 4.47
CA GLU A 135 -38.65 33.96 3.28
C GLU A 135 -38.11 34.61 1.98
N SER A 136 -37.71 33.75 1.04
CA SER A 136 -37.71 34.07 -0.39
C SER A 136 -38.20 32.85 -1.17
N ASP A 137 -39.39 32.98 -1.77
CA ASP A 137 -39.98 32.02 -2.70
C ASP A 137 -39.12 31.89 -3.96
N ILE A 138 -38.35 30.81 -4.04
CA ILE A 138 -37.70 30.38 -5.28
C ILE A 138 -37.95 28.87 -5.45
N PRO A 139 -38.53 28.41 -6.58
CA PRO A 139 -38.76 26.99 -6.80
C PRO A 139 -37.42 26.25 -6.89
N PRO A 140 -37.30 25.03 -6.31
CA PRO A 140 -36.03 24.31 -6.28
C PRO A 140 -35.67 23.83 -7.69
N SER A 141 -34.70 24.52 -8.30
CA SER A 141 -34.01 24.05 -9.49
C SER A 141 -33.32 22.73 -9.16
N ALA A 142 -33.78 21.65 -9.78
CA ALA A 142 -33.21 20.32 -9.64
C ALA A 142 -31.76 20.35 -10.15
N SER A 143 -30.80 20.49 -9.23
CA SER A 143 -29.38 20.23 -9.49
C SER A 143 -29.23 18.76 -9.87
N ARG A 144 -29.28 18.48 -11.17
CA ARG A 144 -28.89 17.20 -11.76
C ARG A 144 -27.37 17.07 -11.60
N SER A 145 -26.96 16.49 -10.48
CA SER A 145 -25.60 16.00 -10.28
C SER A 145 -25.35 14.84 -11.24
N THR A 146 -24.96 15.15 -12.48
CA THR A 146 -24.38 14.18 -13.41
C THR A 146 -22.89 14.07 -13.11
N LEU A 147 -22.55 13.43 -11.99
CA LEU A 147 -21.19 12.96 -11.74
C LEU A 147 -20.87 11.86 -12.77
N ASN A 148 -20.50 12.29 -13.97
CA ASN A 148 -19.96 11.45 -15.01
C ASN A 148 -18.56 10.99 -14.58
N LEU A 149 -18.51 9.95 -13.76
CA LEU A 149 -17.27 9.31 -13.28
C LEU A 149 -16.32 8.93 -14.45
N ARG A 150 -16.85 8.75 -15.66
CA ARG A 150 -16.06 8.56 -16.88
C ARG A 150 -15.25 9.80 -17.28
N VAL A 151 -15.79 11.00 -17.10
CA VAL A 151 -15.09 12.26 -17.42
C VAL A 151 -13.95 12.46 -16.43
N LEU A 152 -14.19 12.26 -15.13
CA LEU A 152 -13.13 12.32 -14.11
C LEU A 152 -12.02 11.29 -14.36
N SER A 153 -12.35 10.05 -14.74
CA SER A 153 -11.35 9.03 -15.06
C SER A 153 -10.50 9.38 -16.29
N ASN A 154 -11.10 10.03 -17.28
CA ASN A 154 -10.40 10.46 -18.49
C ASN A 154 -9.54 11.72 -18.25
N GLU A 155 -9.94 12.59 -17.32
CA GLU A 155 -9.15 13.76 -16.91
C GLU A 155 -7.96 13.34 -16.05
N MET A 156 -8.16 12.42 -15.11
CA MET A 156 -7.09 11.87 -14.27
C MET A 156 -6.00 11.18 -15.10
N THR A 157 -6.36 10.46 -16.17
CA THR A 157 -5.38 9.81 -17.08
C THR A 157 -4.64 10.82 -17.97
N LYS A 158 -5.25 11.97 -18.28
CA LYS A 158 -4.61 13.05 -19.04
C LYS A 158 -3.67 13.91 -18.18
N GLY A 159 -3.98 14.10 -16.90
CA GLY A 159 -3.18 14.92 -15.97
C GLY A 159 -2.10 14.16 -15.17
N HIS A 160 -2.29 12.86 -14.91
CA HIS A 160 -1.49 12.12 -13.92
C HIS A 160 -0.92 10.78 -14.43
N GLY A 161 -0.94 10.51 -15.74
CA GLY A 161 -0.41 9.27 -16.31
C GLY A 161 -1.33 8.06 -16.14
N LYS A 162 -0.87 6.89 -16.63
CA LYS A 162 -1.62 5.63 -16.51
C LYS A 162 -1.49 5.13 -15.07
N GLN A 163 -2.63 4.80 -14.43
CA GLN A 163 -2.61 4.17 -13.11
C GLN A 163 -2.01 2.76 -13.19
N ALA A 164 -1.19 2.39 -12.20
CA ALA A 164 -0.66 1.04 -12.04
C ALA A 164 -1.79 -0.01 -12.07
N GLU A 165 -1.57 -1.11 -12.80
CA GLU A 165 -2.55 -2.20 -12.89
C GLU A 165 -2.51 -3.02 -11.60
N PHE A 166 -3.67 -3.47 -11.09
CA PHE A 166 -3.75 -4.24 -9.85
C PHE A 166 -4.11 -5.71 -10.12
N ALA A 167 -3.62 -6.61 -9.27
CA ALA A 167 -3.99 -8.03 -9.27
C ALA A 167 -4.43 -8.48 -7.87
N THR A 168 -5.42 -9.36 -7.82
CA THR A 168 -5.81 -10.07 -6.59
C THR A 168 -5.05 -11.38 -6.53
N VAL A 169 -4.23 -11.56 -5.49
CA VAL A 169 -3.31 -12.71 -5.35
C VAL A 169 -3.51 -13.46 -4.04
N MET A 170 -3.16 -14.75 -4.04
CA MET A 170 -3.14 -15.61 -2.85
C MET A 170 -1.73 -16.12 -2.58
N PHE A 171 -1.40 -16.24 -1.29
CA PHE A 171 -0.12 -16.77 -0.81
C PHE A 171 -0.31 -18.14 -0.14
N VAL A 172 -1.48 -18.40 0.43
CA VAL A 172 -1.87 -19.67 1.05
C VAL A 172 -2.50 -20.63 0.05
N GLY A 173 -2.41 -21.92 0.36
CA GLY A 173 -3.04 -22.99 -0.44
C GLY A 173 -2.20 -23.42 -1.64
N ILE A 174 -0.96 -22.92 -1.77
CA ILE A 174 -0.07 -23.31 -2.86
C ILE A 174 0.57 -24.66 -2.50
N GLN A 175 0.26 -25.68 -3.29
CA GLN A 175 0.86 -27.01 -3.13
C GLN A 175 2.30 -27.02 -3.65
N CYS A 176 3.25 -27.25 -2.75
CA CYS A 176 4.65 -27.37 -3.09
C CYS A 176 4.98 -28.78 -3.62
N THR A 177 6.03 -28.88 -4.42
CA THR A 177 6.55 -30.16 -4.95
C THR A 177 7.05 -31.11 -3.86
N CYS A 178 7.35 -30.62 -2.65
CA CYS A 178 7.68 -31.47 -1.51
C CYS A 178 6.44 -32.04 -0.79
N GLY A 179 5.23 -31.73 -1.23
CA GLY A 179 3.97 -32.22 -0.66
C GLY A 179 3.33 -31.33 0.40
N LEU A 180 4.06 -30.33 0.93
CA LEU A 180 3.48 -29.35 1.85
C LEU A 180 2.69 -28.26 1.11
N VAL A 181 1.73 -27.67 1.82
CA VAL A 181 0.91 -26.57 1.35
C VAL A 181 1.27 -25.32 2.13
N THR A 182 1.39 -24.18 1.45
CA THR A 182 1.67 -22.90 2.11
C THR A 182 0.50 -22.46 2.98
N ASP A 183 0.80 -21.91 4.15
CA ASP A 183 -0.17 -21.48 5.15
C ASP A 183 0.04 -19.99 5.53
N PRO A 184 -0.84 -19.37 6.33
CA PRO A 184 -0.70 -17.96 6.69
C PRO A 184 0.57 -17.62 7.49
N SER A 185 1.25 -18.63 8.04
CA SER A 185 2.51 -18.49 8.79
C SER A 185 3.74 -18.64 7.91
N SER A 186 3.57 -19.04 6.65
CA SER A 186 4.65 -19.15 5.68
C SER A 186 5.28 -17.78 5.37
N LEU A 187 6.59 -17.79 5.13
CA LEU A 187 7.33 -16.57 4.84
C LEU A 187 6.95 -16.00 3.47
N CYS A 188 6.14 -14.94 3.46
CA CYS A 188 5.76 -14.22 2.26
C CYS A 188 6.75 -13.08 1.94
N PHE A 189 6.91 -12.77 0.66
CA PHE A 189 7.86 -11.76 0.20
C PHE A 189 7.36 -10.96 -1.01
N GLN A 190 7.96 -9.79 -1.17
CA GLN A 190 7.83 -8.92 -2.34
C GLN A 190 9.23 -8.64 -2.91
N LEU A 191 9.37 -8.78 -4.22
CA LEU A 191 10.51 -8.27 -4.96
C LEU A 191 10.30 -6.80 -5.31
N VAL A 192 11.30 -5.98 -5.01
CA VAL A 192 11.32 -4.55 -5.29
C VAL A 192 12.27 -4.31 -6.47
N ASP A 193 11.78 -3.66 -7.52
CA ASP A 193 12.63 -3.27 -8.64
C ASP A 193 13.57 -2.13 -8.20
N PRO A 194 14.86 -2.17 -8.57
CA PRO A 194 15.76 -1.06 -8.32
C PRO A 194 15.28 0.19 -9.09
N PRO A 195 15.42 1.41 -8.54
CA PRO A 195 15.05 2.64 -9.24
C PRO A 195 15.75 2.71 -10.61
N ARG A 196 14.99 2.95 -11.68
CA ARG A 196 15.51 2.95 -13.05
C ARG A 196 16.34 4.19 -13.42
N ASP A 197 16.35 5.21 -12.55
CA ASP A 197 16.95 6.52 -12.82
C ASP A 197 18.25 6.78 -12.05
N LEU A 198 19.08 5.75 -11.85
CA LEU A 198 20.46 5.96 -11.42
C LEU A 198 21.41 5.17 -12.33
N PRO A 199 22.25 5.85 -13.15
CA PRO A 199 23.32 5.16 -13.85
C PRO A 199 24.24 4.48 -12.82
N GLU A 200 24.63 3.24 -13.13
CA GLU A 200 25.42 2.31 -12.33
C GLU A 200 26.49 2.97 -11.44
N ALA A 201 26.15 3.27 -10.19
CA ALA A 201 27.14 3.52 -9.15
C ALA A 201 27.49 2.19 -8.48
N ARG A 202 28.63 1.65 -8.92
CA ARG A 202 29.34 0.56 -8.27
C ARG A 202 29.38 0.76 -6.75
N SER A 203 29.11 -0.32 -6.04
CA SER A 203 29.27 -0.46 -4.59
C SER A 203 30.65 -0.03 -4.10
N ALA A 204 30.70 0.97 -3.21
CA ALA A 204 31.51 1.00 -1.99
C ALA A 204 31.48 2.42 -1.36
N LYS A 205 31.13 2.49 -0.07
CA LYS A 205 31.37 3.61 0.84
C LYS A 205 30.75 4.97 0.46
N THR A 206 29.51 5.17 0.91
CA THR A 206 29.12 6.46 1.50
C THR A 206 27.94 6.26 2.44
N VAL A 207 28.25 5.89 3.68
CA VAL A 207 27.43 6.29 4.84
C VAL A 207 27.92 7.69 5.20
N ALA A 208 27.55 8.67 4.40
CA ALA A 208 27.68 10.09 4.69
C ALA A 208 26.77 10.81 3.68
N GLU A 209 25.89 11.67 4.19
CA GLU A 209 24.88 12.44 3.44
C GLU A 209 23.70 11.64 2.87
N SER A 210 22.94 11.02 3.77
CA SER A 210 21.48 11.17 3.66
C SER A 210 21.14 12.58 4.17
N THR A 211 21.28 13.59 3.32
CA THR A 211 20.47 14.81 3.48
C THR A 211 19.05 14.40 3.15
N VAL A 212 18.36 13.92 4.19
CA VAL A 212 16.91 13.97 4.29
C VAL A 212 16.50 15.37 3.80
N PRO A 213 15.50 15.53 2.91
CA PRO A 213 14.83 16.81 2.80
C PRO A 213 14.13 17.00 4.15
N THR A 214 14.86 17.56 5.10
CA THR A 214 14.32 17.95 6.40
C THR A 214 13.14 18.83 6.09
N PHE A 215 12.01 18.50 6.68
CA PHE A 215 10.76 19.23 6.61
C PHE A 215 10.97 20.60 7.28
N ASN A 216 11.75 21.45 6.62
CA ASN A 216 12.19 22.72 7.16
C ASN A 216 11.01 23.66 7.04
N SER A 217 10.62 24.23 8.18
CA SER A 217 9.65 25.30 8.27
C SER A 217 10.02 26.40 7.28
N THR A 218 9.07 26.82 6.45
CA THR A 218 9.30 27.91 5.50
C THR A 218 9.64 29.20 6.27
N PRO A 219 10.30 30.19 5.65
CA PRO A 219 10.58 31.47 6.32
C PRO A 219 9.32 32.16 6.86
N GLU A 220 8.15 31.93 6.25
CA GLU A 220 6.86 32.38 6.79
C GLU A 220 6.44 31.62 8.04
N ASP A 221 6.72 30.31 8.11
CA ASP A 221 6.43 29.48 9.28
C ASP A 221 7.31 29.88 10.47
N LEU A 222 8.59 30.20 10.22
CA LEU A 222 9.49 30.74 11.26
C LEU A 222 8.98 32.09 11.79
N ALA A 223 8.48 32.98 10.91
CA ALA A 223 7.90 34.26 11.31
C ALA A 223 6.62 34.11 12.14
N ARG A 224 5.87 33.00 11.97
CA ARG A 224 4.68 32.66 12.78
C ARG A 224 5.04 31.95 14.10
N GLY A 225 6.31 31.63 14.32
CA GLY A 225 6.82 31.02 15.55
C GLY A 225 6.93 29.49 15.50
N HIS A 226 6.88 28.85 14.32
CA HIS A 226 7.10 27.41 14.21
C HIS A 226 8.47 27.03 14.80
N GLY A 227 8.50 26.02 15.68
CA GLY A 227 9.69 25.59 16.42
C GLY A 227 10.02 26.41 17.68
N THR A 228 9.25 27.46 18.00
CA THR A 228 9.40 28.24 19.23
C THR A 228 8.30 27.90 20.24
N PRO A 229 8.51 28.12 21.55
CA PRO A 229 7.51 27.83 22.58
C PRO A 229 6.26 28.74 22.50
N MET A 230 6.31 29.81 21.69
CA MET A 230 5.26 30.82 21.58
C MET A 230 4.91 31.07 20.10
N LEU A 231 3.68 30.75 19.69
CA LEU A 231 3.16 31.02 18.35
C LEU A 231 2.51 32.41 18.30
N SER A 232 2.71 33.14 17.22
CA SER A 232 2.05 34.43 16.98
C SER A 232 0.91 34.26 15.98
N LEU A 233 -0.33 34.28 16.48
CA LEU A 233 -1.54 34.16 15.65
C LEU A 233 -2.33 35.46 15.72
N LYS A 234 -2.52 36.11 14.56
CA LYS A 234 -3.30 37.36 14.42
C LYS A 234 -2.89 38.46 15.43
N GLY A 235 -1.59 38.60 15.67
CA GLY A 235 -1.03 39.63 16.56
C GLY A 235 -1.13 39.32 18.07
N ARG A 236 -1.55 38.11 18.46
CA ARG A 236 -1.52 37.63 19.85
C ARG A 236 -0.59 36.43 19.99
N GLN A 237 0.10 36.36 21.12
CA GLN A 237 1.02 35.26 21.43
C GLN A 237 0.30 34.14 22.20
N HIS A 238 0.52 32.90 21.80
CA HIS A 238 -0.05 31.69 22.39
C HIS A 238 1.04 30.65 22.65
N VAL A 239 0.90 29.88 23.72
CA VAL A 239 1.81 28.75 23.99
C VAL A 239 1.67 27.71 22.88
N ASN A 240 2.78 27.20 22.38
CA ASN A 240 2.81 26.22 21.29
C ASN A 240 2.36 24.83 21.79
N PRO A 241 1.19 24.32 21.37
CA PRO A 241 0.67 23.03 21.84
C PRO A 241 1.43 21.82 21.27
N LEU A 242 2.32 22.02 20.30
CA LEU A 242 3.16 20.94 19.74
C LEU A 242 4.42 20.68 20.58
N MET A 243 4.75 21.57 21.50
CA MET A 243 5.94 21.49 22.36
C MET A 243 5.60 21.09 23.82
N SER A 244 4.32 20.90 24.14
CA SER A 244 3.87 20.55 25.50
C SER A 244 4.11 19.08 25.88
N ASN A 245 4.58 18.24 24.95
CA ASN A 245 4.98 16.86 25.19
C ASN A 245 6.28 16.56 24.42
N PRO A 246 7.46 16.86 24.99
CA PRO A 246 8.71 16.44 24.38
C PRO A 246 8.79 14.92 24.38
N ILE A 247 9.00 14.32 23.20
CA ILE A 247 9.44 12.92 23.11
C ILE A 247 10.83 12.89 23.73
N THR A 248 10.95 12.33 24.92
CA THR A 248 12.25 12.00 25.48
C THR A 248 12.80 10.84 24.66
N GLU A 249 13.82 11.10 23.85
CA GLU A 249 14.62 10.02 23.26
C GLU A 249 15.19 9.20 24.42
N GLY A 250 14.69 7.97 24.57
CA GLY A 250 15.04 7.08 25.66
C GLY A 250 16.51 6.65 25.61
N ALA A 251 17.13 6.65 26.79
CA ALA A 251 18.40 6.00 27.09
C ALA A 251 18.29 4.46 27.00
#